data_AF-A0A7C2S1J6-F1
#
_entry.id   AF-A0A7C2S1J6-F1
#
_cell.length_a   1.000
_cell.length_b   1.000
_cell.length_c   1.000
_cell.angle_alpha   90.00
_cell.angle_beta   90.00
_cell.angle_gamma   90.00
#
_symmetry.space_group_name_H-M   'P 1'
#
loop_
_entity.id
_entity.type
_entity.pdbx_description
1 polymer ?
#
loop_
_entity_poly.entity_id
_entity_poly.type
_entity_poly.pdbx_seq_one_letter_code
_entity_poly.pdbx_strand_id
1 'polypeptide(L)'
;MSISILIVTSCTSSRIPEVTPGVSWTLAEQRAQTLSNIRYELTFTIPDSLTERVRGQETVSFVISDASQPLALDFNQPPENVLSVRASGEDVEYEATNRHLVISEDSLRAGENAITSNYSAAFRRLSRRAKRPVLVGLGASPGSDPGRLNRLTGSAS
;
A
#
# COMPACT_ATOMS: atom_id res chain seq x y z
N MET A 1 6.97 -45.31 -35.23
CA MET A 1 7.61 -44.54 -34.14
C MET A 1 6.67 -43.40 -33.80
N SER A 2 5.87 -43.54 -32.75
CA SER A 2 4.98 -42.46 -32.29
C SER A 2 5.79 -41.44 -31.48
N ILE A 3 5.74 -40.18 -31.90
CA ILE A 3 6.29 -39.05 -31.16
C ILE A 3 5.16 -38.50 -30.30
N SER A 4 5.25 -38.72 -28.99
CA SER A 4 4.38 -38.06 -28.02
C SER A 4 4.98 -36.69 -27.70
N ILE A 5 4.29 -35.62 -28.09
CA ILE A 5 4.60 -34.26 -27.66
C ILE A 5 3.95 -34.01 -26.30
N LEU A 6 4.79 -33.72 -25.30
CA LEU A 6 4.39 -33.33 -23.95
C LEU A 6 4.47 -31.80 -23.87
N ILE A 7 3.33 -31.12 -24.02
CA ILE A 7 3.22 -29.67 -23.83
C ILE A 7 3.04 -29.44 -22.33
N VAL A 8 4.10 -28.97 -21.66
CA VAL A 8 4.02 -28.47 -20.29
C VAL A 8 3.74 -26.98 -20.36
N THR A 9 2.46 -26.61 -20.34
CA THR A 9 2.02 -25.23 -20.17
C THR A 9 2.13 -24.87 -18.68
N SER A 10 3.21 -24.18 -18.32
CA SER A 10 3.31 -23.52 -17.02
C SER A 10 2.50 -22.23 -17.08
N CYS A 11 1.33 -22.22 -16.43
CA CYS A 11 0.63 -20.97 -16.17
C CYS A 11 1.41 -20.20 -15.11
N THR A 12 2.17 -19.20 -15.55
CA THR A 12 2.77 -18.21 -14.64
C THR A 12 1.63 -17.32 -14.18
N SER A 13 0.99 -17.67 -13.08
CA SER A 13 -0.06 -16.85 -12.49
C SER A 13 0.62 -15.74 -11.70
N SER A 14 0.68 -14.56 -12.28
CA SER A 14 1.09 -13.34 -11.62
C SER A 14 0.22 -13.14 -10.38
N ARG A 15 0.81 -13.31 -9.20
CA ARG A 15 0.07 -13.18 -7.95
C ARG A 15 -0.09 -11.69 -7.67
N ILE A 16 -1.34 -11.23 -7.62
CA ILE A 16 -1.69 -9.93 -7.05
C ILE A 16 -1.08 -9.88 -5.63
N PRO A 17 -0.31 -8.84 -5.29
CA PRO A 17 0.28 -8.70 -3.96
C PRO A 17 -0.82 -8.73 -2.91
N GLU A 18 -0.65 -9.49 -1.84
CA GLU A 18 -1.60 -9.47 -0.72
C GLU A 18 -1.50 -8.12 0.01
N VAL A 19 -2.39 -7.20 -0.37
CA VAL A 19 -2.48 -5.85 0.23
C VAL A 19 -3.52 -5.83 1.33
N THR A 20 -3.09 -5.53 2.55
CA THR A 20 -3.97 -5.30 3.71
C THR A 20 -4.08 -3.80 4.03
N PRO A 21 -5.17 -3.33 4.64
CA PRO A 21 -5.28 -1.93 5.05
C PRO A 21 -4.20 -1.55 6.07
N GLY A 22 -3.34 -0.59 5.71
CA GLY A 22 -2.18 -0.18 6.51
C GLY A 22 -0.88 -0.53 5.79
N VAL A 23 0.27 -0.18 6.38
CA VAL A 23 1.57 -0.58 5.84
C VAL A 23 1.92 -1.94 6.44
N SER A 24 1.68 -3.02 5.70
CA SER A 24 2.21 -4.33 6.08
C SER A 24 3.73 -4.24 6.17
N TRP A 25 4.32 -4.69 7.28
CA TRP A 25 5.77 -4.72 7.45
C TRP A 25 6.43 -5.52 6.32
N THR A 26 5.88 -6.68 5.98
CA THR A 26 6.36 -7.53 4.89
C THR A 26 6.35 -6.80 3.54
N LEU A 27 5.30 -6.02 3.26
CA LEU A 27 5.21 -5.25 2.01
C LEU A 27 6.22 -4.10 1.98
N ALA A 28 6.44 -3.43 3.13
CA ALA A 28 7.44 -2.38 3.24
C ALA A 28 8.86 -2.94 3.06
N GLU A 29 9.16 -4.09 3.65
CA GLU A 29 10.45 -4.77 3.52
C GLU A 29 10.71 -5.23 2.09
N GLN A 30 9.71 -5.83 1.43
CA GLN A 30 9.79 -6.16 0.00
C GLN A 30 10.09 -4.92 -0.84
N ARG A 31 9.32 -3.83 -0.67
CA ARG A 31 9.53 -2.58 -1.42
C ARG A 31 10.92 -2.00 -1.20
N ALA A 32 11.43 -2.03 0.03
CA ALA A 32 12.77 -1.54 0.35
C ALA A 32 13.90 -2.38 -0.30
N GLN A 33 13.63 -3.65 -0.59
CA GLN A 33 14.57 -4.53 -1.29
C GLN A 33 14.51 -4.35 -2.81
N THR A 34 13.33 -4.08 -3.39
CA THR A 34 13.13 -4.05 -4.84
C THR A 34 13.16 -2.64 -5.46
N LEU A 35 12.77 -1.61 -4.70
CA LEU A 35 12.62 -0.24 -5.20
C LEU A 35 13.71 0.68 -4.68
N SER A 36 14.18 1.57 -5.55
CA SER A 36 15.16 2.61 -5.19
C SER A 36 14.91 3.89 -6.00
N ASN A 37 15.62 4.97 -5.63
CA ASN A 37 15.56 6.28 -6.31
C ASN A 37 14.11 6.80 -6.53
N ILE A 38 13.26 6.65 -5.51
CA ILE A 38 11.85 7.03 -5.58
C ILE A 38 11.74 8.56 -5.53
N ARG A 39 11.02 9.16 -6.49
CA ARG A 39 10.73 10.59 -6.58
C ARG A 39 9.26 10.80 -6.86
N TYR A 40 8.68 11.79 -6.18
CA TYR A 40 7.29 12.19 -6.35
C TYR A 40 7.20 13.59 -6.95
N GLU A 41 6.35 13.74 -7.96
CA GLU A 41 5.90 15.02 -8.48
C GLU A 41 4.39 15.10 -8.32
N LEU A 42 3.94 16.06 -7.52
CA LEU A 42 2.52 16.23 -7.18
C LEU A 42 2.04 17.60 -7.66
N THR A 43 1.07 17.61 -8.57
CA THR A 43 0.43 18.82 -9.06
C THR A 43 -1.05 18.81 -8.71
N PHE A 44 -1.54 19.89 -8.12
CA PHE A 44 -2.96 20.04 -7.79
C PHE A 44 -3.50 21.31 -8.42
N THR A 45 -4.68 21.20 -9.04
CA THR A 45 -5.52 22.35 -9.40
C THR A 45 -6.59 22.50 -8.34
N ILE A 46 -6.46 23.54 -7.52
CA ILE A 46 -7.43 23.88 -6.48
C ILE A 46 -8.41 24.90 -7.07
N PRO A 47 -9.71 24.57 -7.20
CA PRO A 47 -10.70 25.51 -7.69
C PRO A 47 -11.04 26.56 -6.62
N ASP A 48 -11.54 27.72 -7.05
CA ASP A 48 -11.98 28.80 -6.16
C ASP A 48 -13.24 28.42 -5.37
N SER A 49 -14.10 27.58 -5.96
CA SER A 49 -15.32 27.09 -5.33
C SER A 49 -15.11 25.76 -4.60
N LEU A 50 -15.63 25.68 -3.37
CA LEU A 50 -15.65 24.43 -2.59
C LEU A 50 -16.57 23.35 -3.17
N THR A 51 -17.49 23.71 -4.08
CA THR A 51 -18.39 22.77 -4.76
C THR A 51 -17.74 22.15 -6.00
N GLU A 52 -16.65 22.73 -6.50
CA GLU A 52 -15.90 22.20 -7.62
C GLU A 52 -14.89 21.14 -7.18
N ARG A 53 -14.54 20.25 -8.11
CA ARG A 53 -13.61 19.14 -7.83
C ARG A 53 -12.17 19.62 -7.91
N VAL A 54 -11.36 19.15 -6.97
CA VAL A 54 -9.90 19.26 -7.03
C VAL A 54 -9.38 18.25 -8.04
N ARG A 55 -8.56 18.71 -8.99
CA ARG A 55 -7.81 17.83 -9.89
C ARG A 55 -6.40 17.63 -9.35
N GLY A 56 -5.93 16.40 -9.34
CA GLY A 56 -4.58 16.05 -8.92
C GLY A 56 -3.88 15.23 -10.00
N GLN A 57 -2.59 15.44 -10.16
CA GLN A 57 -1.69 14.58 -10.91
C GLN A 57 -0.54 14.18 -9.99
N GLU A 58 -0.28 12.89 -9.89
CA GLU A 58 0.86 12.32 -9.20
C GLU A 58 1.72 11.58 -10.22
N THR A 59 3.02 11.89 -10.26
CA THR A 59 4.00 11.09 -10.98
C THR A 59 5.00 10.53 -9.98
N VAL A 60 5.06 9.20 -9.89
CA VAL A 60 6.04 8.46 -9.07
C VAL A 60 7.09 7.89 -10.00
N SER A 61 8.32 8.38 -9.90
CA SER A 61 9.48 7.85 -10.63
C SER A 61 10.32 6.99 -9.70
N PHE A 62 10.78 5.83 -10.15
CA PHE A 62 11.56 4.89 -9.33
C PHE A 62 12.40 3.96 -10.20
N VAL A 63 13.38 3.32 -9.57
CA VAL A 63 14.13 2.19 -10.13
C VAL A 63 13.64 0.91 -9.47
N ILE A 64 13.28 -0.10 -10.27
CA ILE A 64 12.89 -1.44 -9.78
C ILE A 64 13.90 -2.49 -10.25
N SER A 65 14.41 -3.31 -9.33
CA SER A 65 15.41 -4.35 -9.65
C SER A 65 14.80 -5.62 -10.25
N ASP A 66 13.55 -5.92 -9.89
CA ASP A 66 12.79 -7.08 -10.36
C ASP A 66 11.35 -6.63 -10.66
N ALA A 67 11.01 -6.63 -11.95
CA ALA A 67 9.69 -6.25 -12.45
C ALA A 67 8.81 -7.46 -12.78
N SER A 68 9.12 -8.66 -12.25
CA SER A 68 8.33 -9.87 -12.50
C SER A 68 7.04 -9.98 -11.66
N GLN A 69 6.78 -9.00 -10.79
CA GLN A 69 5.63 -8.96 -9.92
C GLN A 69 4.87 -7.64 -10.04
N PRO A 70 3.54 -7.64 -9.81
CA PRO A 70 2.77 -6.41 -9.80
C PRO A 70 3.27 -5.45 -8.71
N LEU A 71 3.17 -4.15 -8.98
CA LEU A 71 3.55 -3.11 -8.04
C LEU A 71 2.31 -2.48 -7.41
N ALA A 72 2.15 -2.63 -6.10
CA ALA A 72 1.18 -1.84 -5.35
C ALA A 72 1.75 -0.45 -5.03
N LEU A 73 1.04 0.61 -5.40
CA LEU A 73 1.28 2.00 -5.00
C LEU A 73 0.20 2.45 -4.01
N ASP A 74 0.57 3.21 -2.98
CA ASP A 74 -0.38 3.65 -1.95
C ASP A 74 -1.38 4.66 -2.53
N PHE A 75 -2.68 4.39 -2.40
CA PHE A 75 -3.75 5.24 -2.93
C PHE A 75 -4.97 5.25 -2.00
N ASN A 76 -5.26 6.41 -1.40
CA ASN A 76 -6.27 6.53 -0.35
C ASN A 76 -7.52 7.34 -0.78
N GLN A 77 -7.84 7.38 -2.07
CA GLN A 77 -9.10 7.91 -2.55
C GLN A 77 -10.01 6.76 -3.03
N PRO A 78 -11.32 6.99 -3.11
CA PRO A 78 -12.22 6.06 -3.79
C PRO A 78 -11.75 5.77 -5.24
N PRO A 79 -11.84 4.51 -5.72
CA PRO A 79 -11.45 4.12 -7.09
C PRO A 79 -12.06 4.99 -8.19
N GLU A 80 -13.30 5.41 -8.01
CA GLU A 80 -14.05 6.26 -8.95
C GLU A 80 -13.45 7.67 -9.13
N ASN A 81 -12.51 8.06 -8.27
CA ASN A 81 -11.80 9.32 -8.38
C ASN A 81 -10.52 9.22 -9.23
N VAL A 82 -10.11 8.01 -9.64
CA VAL A 82 -8.99 7.81 -10.57
C VAL A 82 -9.50 8.00 -11.99
N LEU A 83 -8.91 8.94 -12.72
CA LEU A 83 -9.26 9.24 -14.10
C LEU A 83 -8.40 8.45 -15.09
N SER A 84 -7.12 8.28 -14.78
CA SER A 84 -6.17 7.53 -15.61
C SER A 84 -4.97 7.08 -14.79
N VAL A 85 -4.36 5.97 -15.18
CA VAL A 85 -3.03 5.55 -14.74
C VAL A 85 -2.20 5.24 -15.97
N ARG A 86 -0.98 5.78 -15.99
CA ARG A 86 -0.05 5.65 -17.12
C ARG A 86 1.31 5.18 -16.67
N ALA A 87 1.91 4.26 -17.42
CA ALA A 87 3.32 3.90 -17.28
C ALA A 87 4.08 4.40 -18.50
N SER A 88 5.17 5.16 -18.29
CA SER A 88 6.00 5.72 -19.37
C SER A 88 5.21 6.50 -20.45
N GLY A 89 4.07 7.09 -20.08
CA GLY A 89 3.23 7.91 -20.96
C GLY A 89 2.04 7.18 -21.60
N GLU A 90 1.95 5.86 -21.49
CA GLU A 90 0.85 5.05 -22.06
C GLU A 90 -0.15 4.64 -20.98
N ASP A 91 -1.45 4.59 -21.31
CA ASP A 91 -2.49 4.12 -20.38
C ASP A 91 -2.30 2.62 -20.10
N VAL A 92 -2.39 2.24 -18.83
CA VAL A 92 -2.12 0.87 -18.38
C VAL A 92 -3.27 0.27 -17.60
N GLU A 93 -3.31 -1.06 -17.55
CA GLU A 93 -4.23 -1.78 -16.67
C GLU A 93 -3.79 -1.66 -15.21
N TYR A 94 -4.76 -1.43 -14.32
CA TYR A 94 -4.54 -1.34 -12.89
C TYR A 94 -5.78 -1.79 -12.12
N GLU A 95 -5.57 -2.25 -10.88
CA GLU A 95 -6.64 -2.51 -9.92
C GLU A 95 -6.55 -1.51 -8.77
N ALA A 96 -7.66 -0.83 -8.45
CA ALA A 96 -7.76 0.03 -7.28
C ALA A 96 -8.44 -0.72 -6.13
N THR A 97 -7.65 -1.28 -5.21
CA THR A 97 -8.13 -2.18 -4.16
C THR A 97 -7.39 -1.96 -2.84
N ASN A 98 -8.05 -2.18 -1.71
CA ASN A 98 -7.46 -2.11 -0.36
C ASN A 98 -6.54 -0.89 -0.10
N ARG A 99 -6.92 0.28 -0.63
CA ARG A 99 -6.14 1.54 -0.55
C ARG A 99 -4.82 1.53 -1.34
N HIS A 100 -4.78 0.79 -2.43
CA HIS A 100 -3.65 0.72 -3.34
C HIS A 100 -4.11 0.79 -4.79
N LEU A 101 -3.23 1.28 -5.67
CA LEU A 101 -3.26 1.04 -7.10
C LEU A 101 -2.27 -0.09 -7.38
N VAL A 102 -2.75 -1.24 -7.82
CA VAL A 102 -1.92 -2.37 -8.24
C VAL A 102 -1.69 -2.27 -9.73
N ILE A 103 -0.43 -2.04 -10.11
CA ILE A 103 0.02 -1.95 -11.51
C ILE A 103 0.50 -3.34 -11.94
N SER A 104 0.00 -3.83 -13.08
CA SER A 104 0.41 -5.11 -13.66
C SER A 104 1.91 -5.12 -13.97
N GLU A 105 2.58 -6.26 -13.77
CA GLU A 105 3.99 -6.43 -14.17
C GLU A 105 4.23 -6.20 -15.66
N ASP A 106 3.22 -6.44 -16.52
CA ASP A 106 3.31 -6.18 -17.97
C ASP A 106 3.52 -4.68 -18.30
N SER A 107 3.20 -3.81 -17.33
CA SER A 107 3.38 -2.35 -17.42
C SER A 107 4.66 -1.86 -16.76
N LEU A 108 5.49 -2.77 -16.24
CA LEU A 108 6.72 -2.48 -15.52
C LEU A 108 7.93 -3.02 -16.28
N ARG A 109 9.08 -2.40 -16.06
CA ARG A 109 10.38 -2.87 -16.59
C ARG A 109 11.46 -2.79 -15.53
N ALA A 110 12.43 -3.70 -15.55
CA ALA A 110 13.61 -3.55 -14.71
C ALA A 110 14.34 -2.24 -15.05
N GLY A 111 14.84 -1.53 -14.04
CA GLY A 111 15.41 -0.19 -14.20
C GLY A 111 14.38 0.92 -13.97
N GLU A 112 14.48 2.01 -14.73
CA GLU A 112 13.70 3.23 -14.52
C GLU A 112 12.26 3.12 -15.00
N ASN A 113 11.33 3.51 -14.12
CA ASN A 113 9.90 3.58 -14.37
C ASN A 113 9.34 4.92 -13.90
N ALA A 114 8.26 5.35 -14.54
CA ALA A 114 7.46 6.48 -14.10
C ALA A 114 5.98 6.12 -14.24
N ILE A 115 5.26 6.16 -13.11
CA ILE A 115 3.82 5.95 -13.07
C ILE A 115 3.15 7.30 -12.84
N THR A 116 2.29 7.72 -13.78
CA THR A 116 1.51 8.94 -13.66
C THR A 116 0.04 8.61 -13.45
N SER A 117 -0.56 9.15 -12.40
CA SER A 117 -1.95 8.96 -12.07
C SER A 117 -2.67 10.30 -11.97
N ASN A 118 -3.81 10.41 -12.65
CA ASN A 118 -4.66 11.59 -12.63
C ASN A 118 -5.92 11.31 -11.80
N TYR A 119 -6.31 12.28 -10.98
CA TYR A 119 -7.42 12.16 -10.05
C TYR A 119 -8.34 13.37 -10.12
N SER A 120 -9.61 13.14 -9.82
CA SER A 120 -10.59 14.19 -9.57
C SER A 120 -11.37 13.82 -8.32
N ALA A 121 -11.31 14.66 -7.29
CA ALA A 121 -11.94 14.42 -6.00
C ALA A 121 -12.70 15.65 -5.51
N ALA A 122 -13.76 15.45 -4.72
CA ALA A 122 -14.39 16.56 -4.02
C ALA A 122 -13.38 17.24 -3.07
N PHE A 123 -13.50 18.55 -2.89
CA PHE A 123 -12.63 19.28 -1.97
C PHE A 123 -12.78 18.72 -0.55
N ARG A 124 -11.69 18.21 0.01
CA ARG A 124 -11.67 17.69 1.38
C ARG A 124 -10.41 18.15 2.10
N ARG A 125 -10.60 18.73 3.28
CA ARG A 125 -9.48 19.14 4.14
C ARG A 125 -8.64 17.90 4.50
N LEU A 126 -7.33 18.00 4.34
CA LEU A 126 -6.39 16.98 4.80
C LEU A 126 -6.33 16.98 6.33
N SER A 127 -6.72 15.87 6.96
CA SER A 127 -6.57 15.69 8.41
C SER A 127 -5.20 15.10 8.71
N ARG A 128 -4.38 15.78 9.54
CA ARG A 128 -3.11 15.25 10.08
C ARG A 128 -3.30 14.15 11.14
N ARG A 129 -4.53 13.88 11.57
CA ARG A 129 -4.82 12.77 12.48
C ARG A 129 -5.07 11.53 11.65
N ALA A 130 -4.11 10.59 11.68
CA ALA A 130 -4.43 9.21 11.34
C ALA A 130 -5.54 8.76 12.29
N LYS A 131 -6.65 8.23 11.76
CA LYS A 131 -7.58 7.45 12.58
C LYS A 131 -6.80 6.26 13.10
N ARG A 132 -6.26 6.34 14.31
CA ARG A 132 -5.67 5.18 14.98
C ARG A 132 -6.80 4.16 15.11
N PRO A 133 -6.65 2.91 14.65
CA PRO A 133 -7.53 1.86 15.13
C PRO A 133 -7.34 1.82 16.65
N VAL A 134 -8.38 2.14 17.40
CA VAL A 134 -8.42 1.86 18.83
C VAL A 134 -8.46 0.34 18.92
N LEU A 135 -7.30 -0.28 19.15
CA LEU A 135 -7.28 -1.66 19.60
C LEU A 135 -7.90 -1.63 21.01
N VAL A 136 -9.16 -2.03 21.10
CA VAL A 136 -9.78 -2.34 22.39
C VAL A 136 -8.95 -3.47 22.97
N GLY A 137 -8.32 -3.20 24.12
CA GLY A 137 -7.42 -4.13 24.79
C GLY A 137 -8.11 -5.46 25.09
N LEU A 138 -7.59 -6.52 24.49
CA LEU A 138 -7.82 -7.90 24.92
C LEU A 138 -6.56 -8.37 25.64
N GLY A 139 -6.72 -8.75 26.91
CA GLY A 139 -5.83 -9.68 27.60
C GLY A 139 -4.78 -9.07 28.53
N ALA A 140 -5.19 -8.68 29.74
CA ALA A 140 -4.31 -8.84 30.89
C ALA A 140 -4.41 -10.30 31.37
N SER A 141 -3.25 -10.94 31.43
CA SER A 141 -2.99 -12.36 31.76
C SER A 141 -3.54 -12.81 33.13
N PRO A 142 -3.91 -14.09 33.30
CA PRO A 142 -4.29 -14.65 34.60
C PRO A 142 -3.05 -14.90 35.48
N GLY A 143 -3.15 -14.60 36.77
CA GLY A 143 -2.22 -15.09 37.79
C GLY A 143 -1.46 -14.02 38.57
N SER A 144 -2.11 -13.41 39.56
CA SER A 144 -1.41 -12.93 40.75
C SER A 144 -2.32 -13.12 41.97
N ASP A 145 -1.97 -14.11 42.77
CA ASP A 145 -2.59 -14.61 43.98
C ASP A 145 -2.73 -13.54 45.08
N PRO A 146 -3.94 -13.22 45.60
CA PRO A 146 -4.13 -12.27 46.69
C PRO A 146 -3.91 -12.99 48.04
N GLY A 147 -2.69 -13.44 48.28
CA GLY A 147 -2.43 -14.43 49.34
C GLY A 147 -1.08 -14.32 50.02
N ARG A 148 -0.46 -13.12 50.14
CA ARG A 148 0.80 -13.01 50.89
C ARG A 148 1.11 -11.61 51.42
N LEU A 149 0.34 -11.15 52.41
CA LEU A 149 0.80 -10.13 53.35
C LEU A 149 0.43 -10.55 54.77
N ASN A 150 1.25 -11.45 55.33
CA ASN A 150 1.43 -11.49 56.77
C ASN A 150 2.83 -12.00 57.09
N ARG A 151 3.44 -11.37 58.10
CA ARG A 151 4.75 -11.66 58.72
C ARG A 151 5.92 -10.85 58.17
N LEU A 152 6.07 -9.62 58.65
CA LEU A 152 7.30 -9.21 59.33
C LEU A 152 6.95 -8.39 60.58
N THR A 153 7.50 -8.89 61.67
CA THR A 153 7.42 -8.48 63.07
C THR A 153 8.33 -7.28 63.37
N GLY A 154 8.00 -6.49 64.40
CA GLY A 154 9.01 -5.94 65.30
C GLY A 154 8.97 -4.43 65.59
N SER A 155 8.31 -4.08 66.70
CA SER A 155 8.84 -3.27 67.82
C SER A 155 9.61 -1.97 67.51
N ALA A 156 9.08 -0.83 67.96
CA ALA A 156 9.72 0.03 68.97
C ALA A 156 8.76 1.14 69.47
N SER A 157 8.62 1.20 70.79
CA SER A 157 8.13 2.27 71.70
C SER A 157 6.83 3.00 71.44
#